data_AF-A0A640LLP1-F1
#
_entry.id   AF-A0A640LLP1-F1
#
_cell.length_a   1.000
_cell.length_b   1.000
_cell.length_c   1.000
_cell.angle_alpha   90.00
_cell.angle_beta   90.00
_cell.angle_gamma   90.00
#
_symmetry.space_group_name_H-M   'P 1'
#
loop_
_entity.id
_entity.type
_entity.pdbx_description
1 polymer ?
#
loop_
_entity_poly.entity_id
_entity_poly.type
_entity_poly.pdbx_seq_one_letter_code
_entity_poly.pdbx_strand_id
1 'polypeptide(L)'
;MSTTYAQSNQKVDYPSNRNKSFVSEDVFYEQLDKKIYKEYNNAAYSVRKKISFKEVPDEEFSFLEKTAAGCRSEVVLQDFFVHPDRQVYFFASFTQNEIEELHKYIVIDAETKRELQSGKSYHHYDNSYKK
;
A
#
# COMPACT_ATOMS: atom_id res chain seq x y z
N MET A 1 -18.82 28.11 25.69
CA MET A 1 -19.61 27.09 24.96
C MET A 1 -18.67 25.94 24.63
N SER A 2 -18.63 24.91 25.49
CA SER A 2 -17.77 23.74 25.32
C SER A 2 -18.54 22.69 24.53
N THR A 3 -18.19 22.47 23.27
CA THR A 3 -18.69 21.35 22.47
C THR A 3 -18.01 20.07 22.92
N THR A 4 -18.67 19.34 23.82
CA THR A 4 -18.31 17.96 24.15
C THR A 4 -18.68 17.09 22.95
N TYR A 5 -17.69 16.70 22.15
CA TYR A 5 -17.89 15.66 21.15
C TYR A 5 -18.14 14.34 21.87
N ALA A 6 -19.30 13.72 21.61
CA ALA A 6 -19.59 12.38 22.06
C ALA A 6 -18.57 11.43 21.41
N GLN A 7 -17.63 10.94 22.21
CA GLN A 7 -16.64 9.96 21.78
C GLN A 7 -17.39 8.62 21.64
N SER A 8 -17.74 8.26 20.41
CA SER A 8 -18.28 6.93 20.14
C SER A 8 -17.26 5.89 20.59
N ASN A 9 -17.68 4.92 21.39
CA ASN A 9 -16.88 3.75 21.77
C ASN A 9 -16.76 2.78 20.57
N GLN A 10 -16.42 3.28 19.38
CA GLN A 10 -15.99 2.39 18.31
C GLN A 10 -14.64 1.82 18.74
N LYS A 11 -14.56 0.49 18.82
CA LYS A 11 -13.31 -0.22 19.08
C LYS A 11 -12.36 0.11 17.94
N VAL A 12 -11.38 0.96 18.22
CA VAL A 12 -10.31 1.32 17.29
C VAL A 12 -9.30 0.18 17.29
N ASP A 13 -9.26 -0.62 16.23
CA ASP A 13 -8.33 -1.76 16.14
C ASP A 13 -6.87 -1.29 16.03
N TYR A 14 -6.64 -0.20 15.31
CA TYR A 14 -5.31 0.39 15.11
C TYR A 14 -5.31 1.88 15.53
N PRO A 15 -5.03 2.19 16.82
CA PRO A 15 -4.98 3.56 17.31
C PRO A 15 -3.76 4.32 16.79
N SER A 16 -3.76 5.65 16.91
CA SER A 16 -2.60 6.46 16.48
C SER A 16 -1.30 5.97 17.13
N ASN A 17 -0.26 5.83 16.32
CA ASN A 17 1.11 5.57 16.74
C ASN A 17 2.07 6.69 16.31
N ARG A 18 1.54 7.89 15.98
CA ARG A 18 2.31 9.03 15.46
C ARG A 18 3.51 9.42 16.32
N ASN A 19 3.41 9.23 17.64
CA ASN A 19 4.47 9.56 18.59
C ASN A 19 5.52 8.44 18.77
N LYS A 20 5.35 7.30 18.09
CA LYS A 20 6.33 6.20 18.12
C LYS A 20 7.34 6.40 16.99
N SER A 21 8.58 5.99 17.26
CA SER A 21 9.63 5.96 16.25
C SER A 21 9.67 4.59 15.57
N PHE A 22 9.78 4.60 14.25
CA PHE A 22 9.92 3.40 13.42
C PHE A 22 11.13 3.56 12.51
N VAL A 23 11.73 2.44 12.11
CA VAL A 23 12.88 2.40 11.19
C VAL A 23 12.54 3.03 9.82
N SER A 24 13.54 3.23 8.96
CA SER A 24 13.29 3.65 7.58
C SER A 24 12.67 2.52 6.77
N GLU A 25 12.02 2.89 5.68
CA GLU A 25 11.37 2.01 4.71
C GLU A 25 12.31 0.93 4.15
N ASP A 26 13.56 1.28 3.84
CA ASP A 26 14.55 0.31 3.34
C ASP A 26 14.97 -0.69 4.42
N VAL A 27 15.23 -0.22 5.64
CA VAL A 27 15.60 -1.08 6.76
C VAL A 27 14.43 -2.02 7.10
N PHE A 28 13.20 -1.51 7.08
CA PHE A 28 12.01 -2.34 7.30
C PHE A 28 11.87 -3.39 6.19
N TYR A 29 12.04 -3.00 4.92
CA TYR A 29 11.95 -3.92 3.80
C TYR A 29 12.97 -5.05 3.93
N GLU A 30 14.24 -4.77 4.25
CA GLU A 30 15.26 -5.80 4.44
C GLU A 30 14.92 -6.78 5.58
N GLN A 31 14.25 -6.33 6.62
CA GLN A 31 13.81 -7.15 7.75
C GLN A 31 12.49 -7.91 7.48
N LEU A 32 11.74 -7.53 6.46
CA LEU A 32 10.44 -8.10 6.16
C LEU A 32 10.57 -9.55 5.65
N ASP A 33 9.71 -10.44 6.15
CA ASP A 33 9.57 -11.78 5.57
C ASP A 33 9.12 -11.62 4.10
N LYS A 34 9.97 -12.06 3.17
CA LYS A 34 9.72 -11.94 1.72
C LYS A 34 8.55 -12.80 1.24
N LYS A 35 7.99 -13.67 2.10
CA LYS A 35 6.70 -14.34 1.88
C LYS A 35 5.50 -13.38 1.95
N ILE A 36 5.60 -12.32 2.77
CA ILE A 36 4.57 -11.28 2.88
C ILE A 36 4.61 -10.39 1.63
N TYR A 37 5.80 -9.86 1.34
CA TYR A 37 5.99 -9.03 0.16
C TYR A 37 7.43 -9.07 -0.31
N LYS A 38 7.58 -9.14 -1.63
CA LYS A 38 8.86 -9.05 -2.32
C LYS A 38 8.66 -8.26 -3.59
N GLU A 39 9.49 -7.27 -3.84
CA GLU A 39 9.51 -6.56 -5.12
C GLU A 39 9.79 -7.52 -6.28
N TYR A 40 9.37 -7.17 -7.50
CA TYR A 40 9.75 -7.95 -8.68
C TYR A 40 11.27 -7.84 -8.91
N ASN A 41 11.94 -8.95 -9.21
CA ASN A 41 13.40 -8.94 -9.40
C ASN A 41 13.84 -7.99 -10.53
N ASN A 42 13.01 -7.84 -11.57
CA ASN A 42 13.23 -6.94 -12.71
C ASN A 42 12.17 -5.84 -12.73
N ALA A 43 11.91 -5.24 -11.57
CA ALA A 43 10.96 -4.13 -11.47
C ALA A 43 11.44 -2.95 -12.32
N ALA A 44 10.57 -2.45 -13.19
CA ALA A 44 10.78 -1.20 -13.90
C ALA A 44 10.60 0.01 -12.97
N TYR A 45 9.76 -0.14 -11.95
CA TYR A 45 9.55 0.86 -10.92
C TYR A 45 9.16 0.21 -9.58
N SER A 46 9.76 0.68 -8.50
CA SER A 46 9.41 0.28 -7.13
C SER A 46 9.32 1.52 -6.24
N VAL A 47 8.41 1.47 -5.27
CA VAL A 47 8.21 2.51 -4.27
C VAL A 47 8.34 1.87 -2.90
N ARG A 48 9.11 2.53 -2.03
CA ARG A 48 9.12 2.26 -0.60
C ARG A 48 8.89 3.55 0.14
N LYS A 49 7.85 3.60 0.98
CA LYS A 49 7.51 4.79 1.76
C LYS A 49 7.02 4.43 3.14
N LYS A 50 7.39 5.23 4.14
CA LYS A 50 6.77 5.26 5.46
C LYS A 50 5.91 6.51 5.55
N ILE A 51 4.60 6.32 5.69
CA ILE A 51 3.58 7.38 5.59
C ILE A 51 2.51 7.18 6.67
N SER A 52 1.63 8.17 6.82
CA SER A 52 0.40 8.00 7.58
C SER A 52 -0.67 7.28 6.75
N PHE A 53 -1.56 6.54 7.41
CA PHE A 53 -2.56 5.72 6.76
C PHE A 53 -3.50 6.55 5.86
N LYS A 54 -3.80 7.79 6.24
CA LYS A 54 -4.59 8.73 5.41
C LYS A 54 -3.93 9.10 4.07
N GLU A 55 -2.61 8.93 3.92
CA GLU A 55 -1.87 9.22 2.69
C GLU A 55 -1.82 8.01 1.75
N VAL A 56 -2.24 6.83 2.20
CA VAL A 56 -2.22 5.59 1.38
C VAL A 56 -2.99 5.74 0.07
N PRO A 57 -4.22 6.30 0.03
CA PRO A 57 -4.96 6.43 -1.23
C PRO A 57 -4.24 7.32 -2.26
N ASP A 58 -3.62 8.40 -1.80
CA ASP A 58 -2.88 9.33 -2.67
C ASP A 58 -1.61 8.68 -3.23
N GLU A 59 -0.93 7.88 -2.42
CA GLU A 59 0.27 7.14 -2.85
C GLU A 59 -0.05 5.97 -3.78
N GLU A 60 -1.15 5.26 -3.53
CA GLU A 60 -1.67 4.23 -4.44
C GLU A 60 -2.02 4.86 -5.80
N PHE A 61 -2.75 5.98 -5.79
CA PHE A 61 -3.10 6.72 -7.00
C PHE A 61 -1.85 7.17 -7.78
N SER A 62 -0.89 7.79 -7.08
CA SER A 62 0.37 8.25 -7.68
C SER A 62 1.18 7.12 -8.30
N PHE A 63 1.18 5.94 -7.67
CA PHE A 63 1.82 4.74 -8.22
C PHE A 63 1.11 4.26 -9.50
N LEU A 64 -0.23 4.17 -9.49
CA LEU A 64 -1.02 3.73 -10.65
C LEU A 64 -0.90 4.70 -11.83
N GLU A 65 -0.92 6.01 -11.58
CA GLU A 65 -0.73 7.03 -12.61
C GLU A 65 0.66 6.90 -13.26
N LYS A 66 1.71 6.78 -12.44
CA LYS A 66 3.09 6.65 -12.93
C LYS A 66 3.37 5.37 -13.70
N THR A 67 2.58 4.34 -13.47
CA THR A 67 2.71 3.02 -14.13
C THR A 67 1.73 2.83 -15.27
N ALA A 68 0.98 3.87 -15.64
CA ALA A 68 -0.02 3.86 -16.70
C ALA A 68 -1.10 2.76 -16.55
N ALA A 69 -1.28 2.22 -15.34
CA ALA A 69 -2.33 1.25 -15.00
C ALA A 69 -3.75 1.83 -15.08
N GLY A 70 -3.86 3.16 -15.17
CA GLY A 70 -5.12 3.91 -15.08
C GLY A 70 -5.68 3.99 -13.66
N CYS A 71 -6.81 4.68 -13.49
CA CYS A 71 -7.47 4.91 -12.19
C CYS A 71 -8.28 3.70 -11.67
N ARG A 72 -7.78 2.47 -11.79
CA ARG A 72 -8.49 1.28 -11.31
C ARG A 72 -8.04 0.95 -9.88
N SER A 73 -8.39 1.80 -8.91
CA SER A 73 -8.37 1.38 -7.50
C SER A 73 -9.73 0.76 -7.17
N GLU A 74 -9.75 -0.54 -6.95
CA GLU A 74 -10.88 -1.18 -6.27
C GLU A 74 -10.83 -0.76 -4.81
N VAL A 75 -11.88 -0.06 -4.35
CA VAL A 75 -12.03 0.30 -2.94
C VAL A 75 -12.16 -1.00 -2.14
N VAL A 76 -11.08 -1.42 -1.49
CA VAL A 76 -11.12 -2.55 -0.55
C VAL A 76 -11.81 -2.05 0.73
N LEU A 77 -13.06 -2.46 0.93
CA LEU A 77 -13.74 -2.24 2.21
C LEU A 77 -13.01 -3.05 3.29
N GLN A 78 -12.42 -2.35 4.26
CA GLN A 78 -11.77 -2.97 5.42
C GLN A 78 -12.79 -3.13 6.56
N ASP A 79 -12.80 -4.32 7.17
CA ASP A 79 -13.67 -4.65 8.30
C ASP A 79 -13.16 -4.09 9.65
N PHE A 80 -12.03 -3.39 9.65
CA PHE A 80 -11.37 -2.86 10.84
C PHE A 80 -11.08 -1.37 10.70
N PHE A 81 -11.07 -0.66 11.83
CA PHE A 81 -10.80 0.78 11.83
C PHE A 81 -9.30 1.06 12.04
N VAL A 82 -8.73 1.85 11.14
CA VAL A 82 -7.36 2.35 11.22
C VAL A 82 -7.36 3.86 11.44
N HIS A 83 -6.67 4.32 12.49
CA HIS A 83 -6.55 5.75 12.76
C HIS A 83 -5.81 6.47 11.60
N PRO A 84 -6.28 7.64 11.11
CA PRO A 84 -5.66 8.36 9.99
C PRO A 84 -4.15 8.62 10.12
N ASP A 85 -3.69 8.98 11.31
CA ASP A 85 -2.28 9.21 11.62
C ASP A 85 -1.47 7.94 11.97
N ARG A 86 -2.05 6.74 11.78
CA ARG A 86 -1.32 5.48 11.96
C ARG A 86 -0.20 5.41 10.92
N GLN A 87 1.03 5.26 11.37
CA GLN A 87 2.21 5.08 10.54
C GLN A 87 2.22 3.66 9.95
N VAL A 88 2.41 3.60 8.64
CA VAL A 88 2.40 2.38 7.83
C VAL A 88 3.55 2.42 6.82
N TYR A 89 3.95 1.25 6.35
CA TYR A 89 4.83 1.12 5.19
C TYR A 89 3.98 0.83 3.95
N PHE A 90 4.13 1.67 2.93
CA PHE A 90 3.57 1.46 1.60
C PHE A 90 4.69 0.98 0.67
N PHE A 91 4.58 -0.26 0.20
CA PHE A 91 5.50 -0.84 -0.76
C PHE A 91 4.77 -1.19 -2.04
N ALA A 92 5.29 -0.75 -3.19
CA ALA A 92 4.72 -1.03 -4.49
C ALA A 92 5.82 -1.41 -5.50
N SER A 93 5.47 -2.27 -6.44
CA SER A 93 6.41 -2.76 -7.46
C SER A 93 5.68 -3.03 -8.76
N PHE A 94 6.30 -2.61 -9.85
CA PHE A 94 5.81 -2.67 -11.20
C PHE A 94 6.86 -3.28 -12.12
N THR A 95 6.42 -4.17 -13.01
CA THR A 95 7.24 -4.66 -14.11
C THR A 95 6.38 -4.78 -15.36
N GLN A 96 6.99 -4.49 -16.51
CA GLN A 96 6.35 -4.52 -17.80
C GLN A 96 7.33 -5.11 -18.80
N ASN A 97 6.85 -6.00 -19.66
CA ASN A 97 7.57 -6.51 -20.81
C ASN A 97 6.62 -6.55 -22.03
N GLU A 98 7.09 -7.08 -23.16
CA GLU A 98 6.33 -7.14 -24.41
C GLU A 98 5.04 -7.98 -24.33
N ILE A 99 4.91 -8.80 -23.29
CA ILE A 99 3.85 -9.82 -23.13
C ILE A 99 2.90 -9.45 -21.99
N GLU A 100 3.42 -8.89 -20.90
CA GLU A 100 2.65 -8.64 -19.69
C GLU A 100 3.10 -7.42 -18.90
N GLU A 101 2.16 -6.94 -18.10
CA GLU A 101 2.30 -5.81 -17.20
C GLU A 101 1.75 -6.22 -15.82
N LEU A 102 2.60 -6.12 -14.80
CA LEU A 102 2.32 -6.58 -13.43
C LEU A 102 2.44 -5.42 -12.45
N HIS A 103 1.41 -5.22 -11.64
CA HIS A 103 1.42 -4.30 -10.52
C HIS A 103 1.14 -5.03 -9.23
N LYS A 104 1.82 -4.61 -8.16
CA LYS A 104 1.41 -4.96 -6.81
C LYS A 104 1.79 -3.88 -5.82
N TYR A 105 0.96 -3.72 -4.79
CA TYR A 105 1.31 -2.96 -3.61
C TYR A 105 0.85 -3.69 -2.33
N ILE A 106 1.44 -3.28 -1.21
CA ILE A 106 1.05 -3.69 0.13
C ILE A 106 1.18 -2.52 1.09
N VAL A 107 0.28 -2.46 2.06
CA VAL A 107 0.28 -1.54 3.20
C VAL A 107 0.47 -2.38 4.45
N ILE A 108 1.55 -2.13 5.19
CA ILE A 108 1.91 -2.87 6.39
C ILE A 108 1.93 -1.92 7.59
N ASP A 109 1.24 -2.28 8.66
CA ASP A 109 1.26 -1.51 9.90
C ASP A 109 2.67 -1.45 10.49
N ALA A 110 3.18 -0.26 10.78
CA ALA A 110 4.56 -0.11 11.23
C ALA A 110 4.84 -0.73 12.61
N GLU A 111 3.80 -0.86 13.45
CA GLU A 111 3.93 -1.37 14.81
C GLU A 111 3.71 -2.88 14.89
N THR A 112 2.57 -3.37 14.40
CA THR A 112 2.18 -4.78 14.47
C THR A 112 2.78 -5.61 13.35
N LYS A 113 3.30 -4.96 12.31
CA LYS A 113 3.86 -5.59 11.09
C LYS A 113 2.83 -6.43 10.33
N ARG A 114 1.53 -6.18 10.57
CA ARG A 114 0.42 -6.85 9.88
C ARG A 114 0.12 -6.16 8.57
N GLU A 115 -0.26 -6.96 7.57
CA GLU A 115 -0.86 -6.44 6.34
C GLU A 115 -2.21 -5.79 6.67
N LEU A 116 -2.40 -4.56 6.21
CA LEU A 116 -3.65 -3.82 6.31
C LEU A 116 -4.39 -3.79 4.97
N GLN A 117 -3.64 -3.70 3.88
CA GLN A 117 -4.20 -3.65 2.53
C GLN A 117 -3.18 -4.19 1.54
N SER A 118 -3.64 -4.83 0.49
CA SER A 118 -2.81 -5.13 -0.68
C SER A 118 -3.66 -5.08 -1.94
N GLY A 119 -2.99 -4.82 -3.06
CA GLY A 119 -3.62 -4.85 -4.38
C GLY A 119 -2.64 -5.40 -5.39
N LYS A 120 -3.17 -6.12 -6.38
CA LYS A 120 -2.40 -6.68 -7.50
C LYS A 120 -3.21 -6.54 -8.76
N SER A 121 -2.58 -6.16 -9.86
CA SER A 121 -3.19 -6.17 -11.18
C SER A 121 -2.27 -6.83 -12.19
N TYR A 122 -2.90 -7.48 -13.17
CA TYR A 122 -2.27 -8.21 -14.25
C TYR A 122 -2.90 -7.77 -15.56
N HIS A 123 -2.07 -7.38 -16.53
CA HIS A 123 -2.52 -7.12 -17.89
C HIS A 123 -1.64 -7.88 -18.88
N HIS A 124 -2.27 -8.68 -19.74
CA HIS A 124 -1.61 -9.37 -20.85
C HIS A 124 -1.81 -8.58 -22.14
N TYR A 125 -0.75 -8.38 -22.92
CA TYR A 125 -0.89 -7.80 -24.25
C TYR A 125 -1.23 -8.91 -25.25
N ASP A 126 -2.46 -8.90 -25.75
CA ASP A 126 -2.82 -9.75 -26.87
C ASP A 126 -2.04 -9.30 -28.12
N ASN A 127 -1.11 -10.15 -28.54
CA ASN A 127 -0.32 -9.89 -29.73
C ASN A 127 -1.20 -10.07 -30.98
N SER A 128 -1.81 -8.98 -31.43
CA SER A 128 -2.75 -8.93 -32.56
C SER A 128 -2.16 -9.33 -33.92
N TYR A 129 -0.86 -9.64 -33.99
CA TYR A 129 -0.15 -10.07 -35.20
C TYR A 129 -0.01 -11.58 -35.39
N LYS A 130 -0.58 -12.41 -34.50
CA LYS A 130 -0.73 -13.86 -34.75
C LYS A 130 -2.09 -14.14 -35.39
N LYS A 131 -2.17 -14.03 -36.71
CA LYS A 131 -3.23 -14.62 -37.54
C LYS A 131 -2.61 -15.44 -38.67
#